data_AF-A0A8B7UBU5-F1
#
_entry.id   AF-A0A8B7UBU5-F1
#
_cell.length_a   1.000
_cell.length_b   1.000
_cell.length_c   1.000
_cell.angle_alpha   90.00
_cell.angle_beta   90.00
_cell.angle_gamma   90.00
#
_symmetry.space_group_name_H-M   'P 1'
#
loop_
_entity.id
_entity.type
_entity.pdbx_description
1 polymer ?
#
loop_
_entity_poly.entity_id
_entity_poly.type
_entity_poly.pdbx_seq_one_letter_code
_entity_poly.pdbx_strand_id
1 'polypeptide(L)'
;MVLRTDRPDEACSSELHRLQGGLQLVLLCHPTKKEFEVVTLWYRAPEVLLQSSYATPVDLWSVGCIFAEMFRRKPLFRGSSDVDQLGKILDVIGLPGEEDWPRDVALPRQAFHSKSAQPIEKFVTDIDELGKDLLLKCLTFNPAKRISAYSALSHPYFQDLERCKENLDSHLPPSQNTSELNTA
;
A
#
# COMPACT_ATOMS: atom_id res chain seq x y z
N MET A 1 17.96 7.16 52.69
CA MET A 1 17.11 8.37 52.56
C MET A 1 16.30 8.21 51.29
N VAL A 2 15.02 7.92 51.46
CA VAL A 2 14.08 7.64 50.36
C VAL A 2 13.74 8.97 49.69
N LEU A 3 14.09 9.11 48.41
CA LEU A 3 13.38 10.01 47.51
C LEU A 3 12.68 9.13 46.49
N ARG A 4 11.36 8.97 46.70
CA ARG A 4 10.44 8.39 45.72
C ARG A 4 10.32 9.36 44.55
N THR A 5 10.86 8.97 43.40
CA THR A 5 10.26 9.30 42.11
C THR A 5 9.75 7.99 41.52
N ASP A 6 8.44 7.91 41.36
CA ASP A 6 7.72 6.75 40.87
C ASP A 6 8.00 6.57 39.36
N ARG A 7 8.81 5.56 39.03
CA ARG A 7 8.71 4.65 37.86
C ARG A 7 10.02 3.85 37.70
N PRO A 8 10.02 2.52 37.94
CA PRO A 8 11.19 1.68 37.70
C PRO A 8 11.18 1.09 36.28
N ASP A 9 12.27 1.38 35.57
CA ASP A 9 13.05 0.49 34.69
C ASP A 9 12.36 -0.48 33.73
N GLU A 10 12.59 -0.30 32.43
CA GLU A 10 13.38 -1.31 31.70
C GLU A 10 14.10 -0.69 30.49
N ALA A 11 15.40 -0.93 30.45
CA ALA A 11 16.36 -0.38 29.51
C ALA A 11 16.25 -1.09 28.16
N CYS A 12 15.94 -0.34 27.09
CA CYS A 12 16.14 -0.84 25.73
C CYS A 12 17.62 -0.70 25.38
N SER A 13 18.41 -1.77 25.52
CA SER A 13 19.78 -1.82 25.01
C SER A 13 19.77 -2.46 23.63
N SER A 14 20.23 -1.73 22.61
CA SER A 14 20.43 -2.23 21.26
C SER A 14 21.86 -2.74 21.10
N GLU A 15 22.08 -4.04 20.99
CA GLU A 15 23.38 -4.60 20.61
C GLU A 15 23.34 -5.15 19.17
N LEU A 16 24.28 -4.69 18.35
CA LEU A 16 24.46 -5.09 16.96
C LEU A 16 25.44 -6.26 16.91
N HIS A 17 24.98 -7.47 16.59
CA HIS A 17 25.86 -8.60 16.33
C HIS A 17 26.04 -8.80 14.82
N ARG A 18 27.29 -8.76 14.36
CA ARG A 18 27.66 -9.19 12.99
C ARG A 18 27.67 -10.71 12.93
N LEU A 19 26.79 -11.29 12.10
CA LEU A 19 26.94 -12.65 11.60
C LEU A 19 27.33 -12.61 10.11
N GLN A 20 28.20 -13.54 9.70
CA GLN A 20 28.73 -13.64 8.33
C GLN A 20 27.58 -13.88 7.34
N GLY A 21 27.11 -12.82 6.66
CA GLY A 21 26.12 -12.92 5.59
C GLY A 21 25.18 -11.72 5.44
N GLY A 22 25.09 -10.82 6.44
CA GLY A 22 24.25 -9.63 6.36
C GLY A 22 23.81 -9.12 7.74
N LEU A 23 23.33 -7.87 7.78
CA LEU A 23 22.75 -7.27 8.98
C LEU A 23 21.33 -7.81 9.17
N GLN A 24 21.16 -8.76 10.09
CA GLN A 24 19.83 -9.18 10.55
C GLN A 24 19.56 -8.55 11.92
N LEU A 25 18.52 -7.73 12.01
CA LEU A 25 18.01 -7.24 13.29
C LEU A 25 17.30 -8.42 13.98
N VAL A 26 17.91 -8.99 15.02
CA VAL A 26 17.28 -10.05 15.83
C VAL A 26 16.71 -9.40 17.09
N LEU A 27 15.40 -9.17 17.09
CA LEU A 27 14.65 -8.78 18.29
C LEU A 27 14.39 -10.05 19.12
N LEU A 28 15.20 -10.28 20.16
CA LEU A 28 14.87 -11.24 21.21
C LEU A 28 13.93 -10.57 22.21
N CYS A 29 12.62 -10.59 21.94
CA CYS A 29 11.61 -10.12 22.88
C CYS A 29 11.03 -11.30 23.66
N HIS A 30 11.19 -11.30 24.98
CA HIS A 30 10.58 -12.30 25.87
C HIS A 30 9.05 -12.20 25.84
N PRO A 31 8.30 -13.32 25.84
CA PRO A 31 6.88 -13.30 25.50
C PRO A 31 6.01 -13.10 26.75
N THR A 32 5.75 -11.85 27.15
CA THR A 32 4.64 -11.55 28.09
C THR A 32 4.01 -10.19 27.83
N LYS A 33 3.37 -10.00 26.68
CA LYS A 33 2.21 -9.11 26.50
C LYS A 33 1.54 -9.45 25.18
N LYS A 34 0.23 -9.64 25.21
CA LYS A 34 -0.59 -9.82 24.01
C LYS A 34 -0.62 -8.47 23.28
N GLU A 35 0.37 -8.24 22.44
CA GLU A 35 0.31 -7.16 21.46
C GLU A 35 -0.87 -7.51 20.56
N PHE A 36 -1.95 -6.73 20.68
CA PHE A 36 -2.91 -6.67 19.60
C PHE A 36 -2.14 -6.07 18.44
N GLU A 37 -1.64 -6.93 17.56
CA GLU A 37 -1.13 -6.51 16.27
C GLU A 37 -2.34 -5.85 15.56
N VAL A 38 -2.46 -4.53 15.70
CA VAL A 38 -3.48 -3.75 14.99
C VAL A 38 -3.00 -3.69 13.55
N VAL A 39 -3.18 -4.79 12.81
CA VAL A 39 -2.87 -4.83 11.39
C VAL A 39 -3.95 -4.04 10.68
N THR A 40 -3.60 -2.86 10.16
CA THR A 40 -4.54 -1.99 9.45
C THR A 40 -5.02 -2.67 8.17
N LEU A 41 -6.26 -3.17 8.16
CA LEU A 41 -6.89 -3.88 7.04
C LEU A 41 -7.15 -3.00 5.80
N TRP A 42 -7.11 -1.68 5.98
CA TRP A 42 -7.68 -0.69 5.05
C TRP A 42 -7.05 -0.69 3.65
N TYR A 43 -5.83 -1.20 3.53
CA TYR A 43 -5.07 -1.26 2.28
C TYR A 43 -4.91 -2.69 1.74
N ARG A 44 -5.48 -3.71 2.41
CA ARG A 44 -5.37 -5.10 1.96
C ARG A 44 -6.19 -5.32 0.68
N ALA A 45 -5.58 -6.03 -0.27
CA ALA A 45 -6.21 -6.41 -1.53
C ALA A 45 -7.31 -7.47 -1.35
N PRO A 46 -8.33 -7.53 -2.23
CA PRO A 46 -9.42 -8.49 -2.12
C PRO A 46 -8.96 -9.94 -2.05
N GLU A 47 -7.95 -10.33 -2.83
CA GLU A 47 -7.39 -11.69 -2.83
C GLU A 47 -6.75 -12.08 -1.50
N VAL A 48 -6.17 -11.11 -0.76
CA VAL A 48 -5.62 -11.33 0.58
C VAL A 48 -6.76 -11.51 1.59
N LEU A 49 -7.80 -10.68 1.50
CA LEU A 49 -8.99 -10.77 2.36
C LEU A 49 -9.79 -12.05 2.13
N LEU A 50 -9.76 -12.57 0.90
CA LEU A 50 -10.35 -13.85 0.51
C LEU A 50 -9.47 -15.07 0.86
N GLN A 51 -8.27 -14.84 1.42
CA GLN A 51 -7.27 -15.87 1.71
C GLN A 51 -6.90 -16.71 0.48
N SER A 52 -6.85 -16.07 -0.68
CA SER A 52 -6.42 -16.67 -1.94
C SER A 52 -4.91 -16.51 -2.13
N SER A 53 -4.36 -17.16 -3.15
CA SER A 53 -2.97 -16.97 -3.57
C SER A 53 -2.74 -15.52 -3.99
N TYR A 54 -1.64 -14.94 -3.54
CA TYR A 54 -1.29 -13.55 -3.81
C TYR A 54 0.15 -13.42 -4.31
N ALA A 55 0.42 -12.31 -5.00
CA ALA A 55 1.72 -11.95 -5.56
C ALA A 55 1.85 -10.42 -5.62
N THR A 56 2.74 -9.91 -6.47
CA THR A 56 3.00 -8.47 -6.64
C THR A 56 1.78 -7.56 -6.89
N PRO A 57 0.64 -8.00 -7.49
CA PRO A 57 -0.50 -7.10 -7.67
C PRO A 57 -1.12 -6.56 -6.38
N VAL A 58 -0.90 -7.18 -5.22
CA VAL A 58 -1.42 -6.68 -3.92
C VAL A 58 -0.88 -5.30 -3.57
N ASP A 59 0.35 -5.00 -3.99
CA ASP A 59 0.98 -3.71 -3.76
C ASP A 59 0.27 -2.61 -4.56
N LEU A 60 -0.15 -2.92 -5.79
CA LEU A 60 -0.84 -1.97 -6.66
C LEU A 60 -2.25 -1.64 -6.17
N TRP A 61 -2.92 -2.59 -5.51
CA TRP A 61 -4.15 -2.31 -4.79
C TRP A 61 -3.92 -1.32 -3.65
N SER A 62 -2.88 -1.55 -2.85
CA SER A 62 -2.50 -0.67 -1.73
C SER A 62 -2.17 0.74 -2.22
N VAL A 63 -1.42 0.83 -3.33
CA VAL A 63 -1.12 2.10 -4.01
C VAL A 63 -2.42 2.81 -4.43
N GLY A 64 -3.38 2.11 -5.04
CA GLY A 64 -4.69 2.70 -5.39
C GLY A 64 -5.43 3.25 -4.17
N CYS A 65 -5.44 2.51 -3.05
CA CYS A 65 -6.05 2.96 -1.81
C CYS A 65 -5.40 4.22 -1.24
N ILE A 66 -4.06 4.27 -1.21
CA ILE A 66 -3.29 5.43 -0.76
C ILE A 66 -3.49 6.60 -1.71
N PHE A 67 -3.48 6.36 -3.02
CA PHE A 67 -3.68 7.38 -4.04
C PHE A 67 -5.03 8.08 -3.87
N ALA A 68 -6.11 7.33 -3.68
CA ALA A 68 -7.41 7.89 -3.33
C ALA A 68 -7.40 8.66 -1.98
N GLU A 69 -6.66 8.15 -0.99
CA GLU A 69 -6.52 8.80 0.31
C GLU A 69 -5.78 10.15 0.24
N MET A 70 -4.84 10.32 -0.69
CA MET A 70 -4.13 11.61 -0.86
C MET A 70 -5.10 12.75 -1.19
N PHE A 71 -6.13 12.50 -2.01
CA PHE A 71 -7.19 13.47 -2.29
C PHE A 71 -8.16 13.61 -1.10
N ARG A 72 -8.58 12.48 -0.52
CA ARG A 72 -9.62 12.44 0.53
C ARG A 72 -9.16 12.90 1.91
N ARG A 73 -7.85 12.86 2.17
CA ARG A 73 -7.23 12.96 3.51
C ARG A 73 -7.78 11.96 4.54
N LYS A 74 -8.44 10.91 4.04
CA LYS A 74 -9.09 9.85 4.82
C LYS A 74 -9.03 8.55 4.02
N PRO A 75 -8.81 7.40 4.68
CA PRO A 75 -8.75 6.12 3.98
C PRO A 75 -10.00 5.84 3.17
N LEU A 76 -9.82 5.24 1.99
CA LEU A 76 -10.92 4.92 1.07
C LEU A 76 -11.83 3.82 1.64
N PHE A 77 -11.23 2.73 2.14
CA PHE A 77 -11.93 1.58 2.70
C PHE A 77 -11.58 1.40 4.17
N ARG A 78 -12.56 1.53 5.08
CA ARG A 78 -12.34 1.54 6.53
C ARG A 78 -13.02 0.37 7.23
N GLY A 79 -12.66 -0.85 6.87
CA GLY A 79 -13.16 -2.09 7.47
C GLY A 79 -12.63 -2.36 8.88
N SER A 80 -13.41 -3.14 9.62
CA SER A 80 -13.13 -3.60 10.98
C SER A 80 -12.91 -5.12 11.08
N SER A 81 -13.22 -5.85 10.02
CA SER A 81 -12.96 -7.28 9.82
C SER A 81 -12.72 -7.56 8.34
N ASP A 82 -12.23 -8.74 7.97
CA ASP A 82 -12.00 -9.08 6.55
C ASP A 82 -13.30 -9.00 5.72
N VAL A 83 -14.41 -9.48 6.27
CA VAL A 83 -15.74 -9.43 5.62
C VAL A 83 -16.24 -7.99 5.49
N ASP A 84 -16.11 -7.17 6.54
CA ASP A 84 -16.51 -5.75 6.52
C ASP A 84 -15.63 -4.94 5.55
N GLN A 85 -14.32 -5.20 5.53
CA GLN A 85 -13.38 -4.58 4.59
C GLN A 85 -13.76 -4.93 3.16
N LEU A 86 -14.01 -6.22 2.87
CA LEU A 86 -14.42 -6.66 1.54
C LEU A 86 -15.78 -6.05 1.14
N GLY A 87 -16.75 -5.99 2.05
CA GLY A 87 -18.02 -5.31 1.80
C GLY A 87 -17.85 -3.84 1.40
N LYS A 88 -16.99 -3.10 2.12
CA LYS A 88 -16.68 -1.70 1.79
C LYS A 88 -16.00 -1.51 0.45
N ILE A 89 -15.17 -2.48 0.04
CA ILE A 89 -14.58 -2.50 -1.29
C ILE A 89 -15.68 -2.63 -2.36
N LEU A 90 -16.55 -3.63 -2.21
CA LEU A 90 -17.62 -3.94 -3.15
C LEU A 90 -18.68 -2.83 -3.23
N ASP A 91 -18.86 -2.04 -2.17
CA ASP A 91 -19.73 -0.86 -2.15
C ASP A 91 -19.26 0.25 -3.10
N VAL A 92 -17.96 0.29 -3.41
CA VAL A 92 -17.37 1.27 -4.33
C VAL A 92 -17.23 0.68 -5.72
N ILE A 93 -16.54 -0.46 -5.86
CA ILE A 93 -16.18 -1.01 -7.17
C ILE A 93 -17.27 -1.90 -7.78
N GLY A 94 -18.31 -2.26 -7.01
CA GLY A 94 -19.36 -3.20 -7.41
C GLY A 94 -18.98 -4.67 -7.19
N LEU A 95 -19.96 -5.55 -7.32
CA LEU A 95 -19.75 -7.01 -7.22
C LEU A 95 -19.15 -7.54 -8.54
N PRO A 96 -17.96 -8.18 -8.53
CA PRO A 96 -17.34 -8.72 -9.73
C PRO A 96 -18.22 -9.76 -10.44
N GLY A 97 -17.93 -10.02 -11.71
CA GLY A 97 -18.44 -11.19 -12.41
C GLY A 97 -17.94 -12.49 -11.77
N GLU A 98 -18.60 -13.62 -12.08
CA GLU A 98 -18.18 -14.93 -11.55
C GLU A 98 -16.79 -15.34 -12.05
N GLU A 99 -16.42 -14.90 -13.26
CA GLU A 99 -15.12 -15.12 -13.88
C GLU A 99 -13.97 -14.40 -13.17
N ASP A 100 -14.27 -13.30 -12.47
CA ASP A 100 -13.32 -12.50 -11.73
C ASP A 100 -13.27 -12.88 -10.24
N TRP A 101 -14.15 -13.78 -9.79
CA TRP A 101 -14.16 -14.30 -8.43
C TRP A 101 -13.39 -15.62 -8.34
N PRO A 102 -12.44 -15.78 -7.40
CA PRO A 102 -11.68 -17.02 -7.24
C PRO A 102 -12.58 -18.19 -6.79
N ARG A 103 -12.33 -19.40 -7.31
CA ARG A 103 -13.23 -20.57 -7.10
C ARG A 103 -13.06 -21.27 -5.75
N ASP A 104 -11.88 -21.19 -5.14
CA ASP A 104 -11.52 -21.94 -3.93
C ASP A 104 -11.21 -21.02 -2.74
N VAL A 105 -12.17 -20.16 -2.37
CA VAL A 105 -12.02 -19.20 -1.27
C VAL A 105 -13.06 -19.41 -0.18
N ALA A 106 -12.70 -19.06 1.05
CA ALA A 106 -13.57 -19.23 2.22
C ALA A 106 -14.85 -18.37 2.17
N LEU A 107 -14.79 -17.22 1.50
CA LEU A 107 -15.91 -16.30 1.34
C LEU A 107 -16.46 -16.38 -0.10
N PRO A 108 -17.60 -17.05 -0.33
CA PRO A 108 -18.18 -17.16 -1.66
C PRO A 108 -18.79 -15.83 -2.10
N ARG A 109 -18.82 -15.59 -3.41
CA ARG A 109 -19.43 -14.39 -4.02
C ARG A 109 -20.86 -14.15 -3.55
N GLN A 110 -21.63 -15.22 -3.37
CA GLN A 110 -23.03 -15.20 -2.95
C GLN A 110 -23.24 -14.70 -1.51
N ALA A 111 -22.18 -14.62 -0.71
CA ALA A 111 -22.25 -14.00 0.62
C ALA A 111 -22.42 -12.47 0.55
N PHE A 112 -22.24 -11.86 -0.62
CA PHE A 112 -22.33 -10.41 -0.83
C PHE A 112 -23.54 -10.06 -1.71
N HIS A 113 -24.18 -8.93 -1.39
CA HIS A 113 -25.28 -8.41 -2.18
C HIS A 113 -24.77 -7.88 -3.53
N SER A 114 -25.49 -8.19 -4.60
CA SER A 114 -25.24 -7.60 -5.92
C SER A 114 -25.37 -6.08 -5.85
N LYS A 115 -24.27 -5.37 -6.12
CA LYS A 115 -24.20 -3.91 -6.21
C LYS A 115 -23.48 -3.52 -7.48
N SER A 116 -23.98 -2.48 -8.16
CA SER A 116 -23.29 -1.88 -9.29
C SER A 116 -22.16 -0.97 -8.79
N ALA A 117 -21.09 -0.89 -9.58
CA ALA A 117 -20.01 0.06 -9.35
C ALA A 117 -20.58 1.48 -9.20
N GLN A 118 -20.04 2.23 -8.25
CA GLN A 118 -20.36 3.63 -8.05
C GLN A 118 -19.33 4.50 -8.76
N PRO A 119 -19.71 5.67 -9.29
CA PRO A 119 -18.74 6.64 -9.80
C PRO A 119 -17.70 6.98 -8.72
N ILE A 120 -16.42 6.87 -9.05
CA ILE A 120 -15.32 7.03 -8.07
C ILE A 120 -15.25 8.45 -7.51
N GLU A 121 -15.73 9.43 -8.26
CA GLU A 121 -15.79 10.85 -7.93
C GLU A 121 -16.67 11.15 -6.73
N LYS A 122 -17.64 10.28 -6.45
CA LYS A 122 -18.45 10.35 -5.22
C LYS A 122 -17.58 10.17 -3.98
N PHE A 123 -16.45 9.48 -4.12
CA PHE A 123 -15.51 9.20 -3.04
C PHE A 123 -14.26 10.06 -3.17
N VAL A 124 -13.72 10.23 -4.35
CA VAL A 124 -12.47 10.97 -4.58
C VAL A 124 -12.81 12.25 -5.32
N THR A 125 -12.98 13.35 -4.59
CA THR A 125 -13.20 14.66 -5.20
C THR A 125 -11.90 15.20 -5.78
N ASP A 126 -11.99 16.11 -6.75
CA ASP A 126 -10.86 16.86 -7.31
C ASP A 126 -9.82 16.02 -8.10
N ILE A 127 -10.11 14.75 -8.34
CA ILE A 127 -9.33 13.90 -9.24
C ILE A 127 -9.73 14.16 -10.70
N ASP A 128 -8.73 14.37 -11.56
CA ASP A 128 -8.93 14.53 -13.01
C ASP A 128 -9.21 13.17 -13.70
N GLU A 129 -9.64 13.21 -14.97
CA GLU A 129 -9.99 12.01 -15.73
C GLU A 129 -8.85 11.00 -15.87
N LEU A 130 -7.60 11.46 -16.00
CA LEU A 130 -6.44 10.58 -16.13
C LEU A 130 -6.10 9.90 -14.79
N GLY A 131 -6.25 10.63 -13.69
CA GLY A 131 -6.10 10.13 -12.34
C GLY A 131 -7.17 9.09 -12.01
N LYS A 132 -8.43 9.33 -12.41
CA LYS A 132 -9.52 8.35 -12.25
C LYS A 132 -9.23 7.05 -12.98
N ASP A 133 -8.81 7.14 -14.24
CA ASP A 133 -8.47 5.98 -15.06
C ASP A 133 -7.34 5.16 -14.41
N LEU A 134 -6.26 5.82 -13.97
CA LEU A 134 -5.16 5.17 -13.25
C LEU A 134 -5.65 4.52 -11.94
N LEU A 135 -6.44 5.25 -11.15
CA LEU A 135 -6.96 4.78 -9.87
C LEU A 135 -7.82 3.53 -10.04
N LEU A 136 -8.73 3.50 -11.02
CA LEU A 136 -9.59 2.34 -11.28
C LEU A 136 -8.79 1.13 -11.81
N LYS A 137 -7.74 1.37 -12.59
CA LYS A 137 -6.80 0.32 -13.02
C LYS A 137 -6.03 -0.29 -11.84
N CYS A 138 -5.66 0.51 -10.83
CA CYS A 138 -5.08 0.03 -9.58
C CYS A 138 -6.10 -0.73 -8.71
N LEU A 139 -7.35 -0.25 -8.64
CA LEU A 139 -8.44 -0.83 -7.85
C LEU A 139 -9.24 -1.91 -8.61
N THR A 140 -8.62 -2.56 -9.59
CA THR A 140 -9.23 -3.69 -10.30
C THR A 140 -9.24 -4.93 -9.40
N PHE A 141 -10.41 -5.54 -9.23
CA PHE A 141 -10.62 -6.68 -8.31
C PHE A 141 -9.74 -7.88 -8.68
N ASN A 142 -9.83 -8.35 -9.92
CA ASN A 142 -9.06 -9.50 -10.39
C ASN A 142 -7.57 -9.11 -10.50
N PRO A 143 -6.66 -9.73 -9.72
CA PRO A 143 -5.24 -9.38 -9.73
C PRO A 143 -4.56 -9.60 -11.08
N ALA A 144 -5.06 -10.51 -11.92
CA ALA A 144 -4.52 -10.75 -13.26
C ALA A 144 -4.88 -9.62 -14.26
N LYS A 145 -5.95 -8.87 -13.99
CA LYS A 145 -6.38 -7.71 -14.80
C LYS A 145 -5.88 -6.38 -14.24
N ARG A 146 -5.34 -6.38 -13.02
CA ARG A 146 -4.85 -5.18 -12.32
C ARG A 146 -3.58 -4.67 -13.01
N ILE A 147 -3.47 -3.35 -13.15
CA ILE A 147 -2.29 -2.72 -13.76
C ILE A 147 -1.01 -3.09 -13.01
N SER A 148 0.08 -3.31 -13.74
CA SER A 148 1.41 -3.52 -13.14
C SER A 148 2.06 -2.18 -12.77
N ALA A 149 3.02 -2.18 -11.82
CA ALA A 149 3.79 -0.98 -11.51
C ALA A 149 4.49 -0.39 -12.74
N TYR A 150 5.05 -1.23 -13.60
CA TYR A 150 5.70 -0.81 -14.83
C TYR A 150 4.71 -0.09 -15.77
N SER A 151 3.55 -0.69 -16.02
CA SER A 151 2.51 -0.09 -16.86
C SER A 151 1.90 1.18 -16.24
N ALA A 152 1.82 1.25 -14.90
CA ALA A 152 1.32 2.43 -14.19
C ALA A 152 2.27 3.62 -14.33
N LEU A 153 3.59 3.40 -14.29
CA LEU A 153 4.56 4.48 -14.50
C LEU A 153 4.48 5.08 -15.91
N SER A 154 4.15 4.26 -16.91
CA SER A 154 3.92 4.73 -18.29
C SER A 154 2.54 5.36 -18.52
N HIS A 155 1.73 5.55 -17.48
CA HIS A 155 0.37 6.07 -17.62
C HIS A 155 0.37 7.56 -18.00
N PRO A 156 -0.55 8.03 -18.87
CA PRO A 156 -0.63 9.45 -19.26
C PRO A 156 -0.74 10.44 -18.09
N TYR A 157 -1.30 9.99 -16.97
CA TYR A 157 -1.38 10.77 -15.72
C TYR A 157 -0.01 11.32 -15.26
N PHE A 158 1.09 10.64 -15.57
CA PHE A 158 2.45 11.05 -15.16
C PHE A 158 3.24 11.79 -16.25
N GLN A 159 2.70 11.98 -17.46
CA GLN A 159 3.45 12.60 -18.58
C GLN A 159 3.88 14.04 -18.28
N ASP A 160 3.06 14.82 -17.58
CA ASP A 160 3.42 16.19 -17.20
C ASP A 160 4.50 16.26 -16.11
N LEU A 161 4.63 15.22 -15.28
CA LEU A 161 5.70 15.13 -14.27
C LEU A 161 7.06 14.86 -14.91
N GLU A 162 7.10 14.03 -15.95
CA GLU A 162 8.34 13.78 -16.70
C GLU A 162 8.88 15.07 -17.32
N ARG A 163 7.99 15.89 -17.92
CA ARG A 163 8.37 17.21 -18.45
C ARG A 163 8.90 18.15 -17.37
N CYS A 164 8.32 18.16 -16.18
CA CYS A 164 8.80 18.99 -15.07
C CYS A 164 10.15 18.52 -14.52
N LYS A 165 10.41 17.21 -14.53
CA LYS A 165 11.69 16.64 -14.09
C LYS A 165 12.82 16.95 -15.07
N GLU A 166 12.58 16.85 -16.37
CA GLU A 166 13.56 17.25 -17.41
C GLU A 166 13.94 18.73 -17.30
N ASN A 167 12.98 19.59 -16.96
CA ASN A 167 13.23 21.01 -16.71
C ASN A 167 14.02 21.26 -15.41
N LEU A 168 13.89 20.41 -14.40
CA LEU A 168 14.66 20.52 -13.16
C LEU A 168 16.09 20.01 -13.35
N ASP A 169 16.26 18.91 -14.10
CA ASP A 169 17.56 18.32 -14.38
C ASP A 169 18.41 19.17 -15.34
N SER A 170 17.78 19.93 -16.23
CA SER A 170 18.48 20.90 -17.11
C SER A 170 18.98 22.17 -16.41
N HIS A 171 18.57 22.41 -15.15
CA HIS A 171 19.06 23.49 -14.30
C HIS A 171 20.10 23.06 -13.26
N LEU A 172 20.46 21.77 -13.21
CA LEU A 172 21.57 21.31 -12.40
C LEU A 172 22.91 21.62 -13.10
N PRO A 173 23.88 22.27 -12.42
CA PRO A 173 25.20 22.46 -12.99
C PRO A 173 25.84 21.09 -13.26
N PRO A 174 26.62 20.94 -14.36
CA PRO A 174 27.28 19.68 -14.66
C PRO A 174 28.13 19.28 -13.46
N SER A 175 27.90 18.05 -12.96
CA SER A 175 28.71 17.44 -11.93
C SER A 175 30.16 17.45 -12.38
N GLN A 176 31.02 18.18 -11.68
CA GLN A 176 32.45 18.15 -11.93
C GLN A 176 32.92 16.72 -11.66
N ASN A 177 33.47 16.09 -12.70
CA ASN A 177 34.17 14.82 -12.64
C ASN A 177 35.13 14.84 -11.45
N THR A 178 34.92 13.95 -10.48
CA THR A 178 35.90 13.60 -9.46
C THR A 178 36.97 12.72 -10.10
N SER A 179 37.78 13.32 -10.96
CA SER A 179 38.97 12.71 -11.54
C SER A 179 40.18 13.59 -11.28
N GLU A 180 40.43 13.95 -10.02
CA GLU A 180 41.67 14.60 -9.58
C GLU A 180 41.79 14.53 -8.05
N LEU A 181 42.11 13.34 -7.53
CA LEU A 181 42.64 13.16 -6.17
C LEU A 181 43.26 11.76 -6.07
N ASN A 182 44.27 11.50 -6.90
CA ASN A 182 45.19 10.37 -6.78
C ASN A 182 46.54 10.75 -7.38
N THR A 183 47.19 11.80 -6.85
CA THR A 183 48.65 11.97 -6.90
C THR A 183 49.07 12.95 -5.81
N ALA A 184 49.46 12.43 -4.66
CA ALA A 184 50.44 13.00 -3.74
C ALA A 184 50.89 11.91 -2.76
#